data_AF-A0A842P863-F1
#
_entry.id   AF-A0A842P863-F1
#
_cell.length_a   1.000
_cell.length_b   1.000
_cell.length_c   1.000
_cell.angle_alpha   90.00
_cell.angle_beta   90.00
_cell.angle_gamma   90.00
#
_symmetry.space_group_name_H-M   'P 1'
#
loop_
_entity.id
_entity.type
_entity.pdbx_description
1 polymer ?
#
loop_
_entity_poly.entity_id
_entity_poly.type
_entity_poly.pdbx_seq_one_letter_code
_entity_poly.pdbx_strand_id
1 'polypeptide(L)'
;MSKMIFIKEIISIAKEPRLCPTCQKEDRLEKDLIREERSCGRTILCTRCEALIVITANNLVKVELSSIKGDTIMLKEPHLIRKVTY
;
A
#
# COMPACT_ATOMS: atom_id res chain seq x y z
N MET A 1 -6.51 -17.62 11.18
CA MET A 1 -7.15 -16.41 11.75
C MET A 1 -6.94 -15.29 10.76
N SER A 2 -8.00 -14.83 10.11
CA SER A 2 -7.99 -13.68 9.21
C SER A 2 -7.66 -12.43 10.02
N LYS A 3 -6.65 -11.65 9.60
CA LYS A 3 -6.32 -10.36 10.22
C LYS A 3 -7.10 -9.24 9.53
N MET A 4 -7.35 -8.16 10.27
CA MET A 4 -7.87 -6.92 9.70
C MET A 4 -6.69 -6.03 9.32
N ILE A 5 -6.64 -5.61 8.06
CA ILE A 5 -5.64 -4.70 7.52
C ILE A 5 -6.31 -3.34 7.31
N PHE A 6 -5.81 -2.32 8.00
CA PHE A 6 -6.27 -0.95 7.84
C PHE A 6 -5.36 -0.17 6.90
N ILE A 7 -5.97 0.60 6.01
CA ILE A 7 -5.27 1.47 5.07
C ILE A 7 -5.85 2.88 5.20
N LYS A 8 -5.00 3.84 5.58
CA LYS A 8 -5.31 5.27 5.60
C LYS A 8 -4.79 6.01 4.38
N GLU A 9 -3.67 5.54 3.85
CA GLU A 9 -2.94 6.23 2.79
C GLU A 9 -2.47 5.24 1.74
N ILE A 10 -2.57 5.62 0.48
CA ILE A 10 -2.10 4.86 -0.68
C ILE A 10 -1.09 5.70 -1.44
N ILE A 11 0.08 5.13 -1.66
CA ILE A 11 1.23 5.82 -2.23
C ILE A 11 1.66 5.06 -3.48
N SER A 12 1.54 5.68 -4.65
CA SER A 12 2.10 5.14 -5.88
C SER A 12 3.54 5.61 -6.07
N ILE A 13 4.45 4.67 -6.36
CA ILE A 13 5.88 4.96 -6.58
C ILE A 13 6.44 4.08 -7.70
N ALA A 14 7.29 4.63 -8.57
CA ALA A 14 7.85 3.88 -9.69
C ALA A 14 8.99 2.92 -9.30
N LYS A 15 9.68 3.19 -8.19
CA LYS A 15 10.82 2.41 -7.69
C LYS A 15 10.53 1.90 -6.29
N GLU A 16 11.00 0.70 -5.98
CA GLU A 16 10.85 0.12 -4.64
C GLU A 16 11.54 0.99 -3.59
N PRO A 17 10.81 1.54 -2.60
CA PRO A 17 11.41 2.39 -1.59
C PRO A 17 12.11 1.56 -0.51
N ARG A 18 13.27 2.05 -0.04
CA ARG A 18 13.96 1.47 1.12
C ARG A 18 13.29 1.80 2.45
N LEU A 19 12.65 2.98 2.51
CA LEU A 19 11.99 3.51 3.70
C LEU A 19 10.52 3.80 3.39
N CYS A 20 9.64 3.68 4.37
CA CYS A 20 8.26 4.14 4.23
C CYS A 20 8.23 5.63 3.81
N PRO A 21 7.55 6.01 2.70
CA PRO A 21 7.47 7.41 2.28
C PRO A 21 6.69 8.33 3.23
N THR A 22 6.03 7.77 4.25
CA THR A 22 5.27 8.52 5.27
C THR A 22 6.07 8.72 6.55
N CYS A 23 6.65 7.65 7.13
CA CYS A 23 7.42 7.77 8.39
C CYS A 23 8.94 7.76 8.23
N GLN A 24 9.45 7.54 7.01
CA GLN A 24 10.90 7.42 6.71
C GLN A 24 11.62 6.35 7.51
N LYS A 25 10.92 5.28 7.91
CA LYS A 25 11.51 4.12 8.58
C LYS A 25 11.41 2.86 7.72
N GLU A 26 12.37 1.97 7.88
CA GLU A 26 12.36 0.62 7.28
C GLU A 26 11.63 -0.41 8.15
N ASP A 27 11.32 -0.08 9.41
CA ASP A 27 10.62 -0.99 10.31
C ASP A 27 9.16 -1.21 9.90
N ARG A 28 8.68 -2.45 10.04
CA ARG A 28 7.27 -2.83 9.85
C ARG A 28 6.72 -2.61 8.44
N LEU A 29 7.57 -2.86 7.43
CA LEU A 29 7.19 -2.96 6.03
C LEU A 29 6.93 -4.43 5.67
N GLU A 30 5.68 -4.76 5.35
CA GLU A 30 5.25 -6.10 4.95
C GLU A 30 4.94 -6.12 3.46
N LYS A 31 5.66 -6.96 2.71
CA LYS A 31 5.49 -7.14 1.26
C LYS A 31 4.49 -8.25 0.97
N ASP A 32 3.85 -8.17 -0.20
CA ASP A 32 3.03 -9.26 -0.75
C ASP A 32 1.90 -9.75 0.18
N LEU A 33 1.34 -8.83 0.98
CA LEU A 33 0.11 -9.07 1.75
C LEU A 33 -1.14 -8.71 0.95
N ILE A 34 -1.04 -7.60 0.21
CA ILE A 34 -2.13 -6.99 -0.53
C ILE A 34 -1.74 -7.02 -2.00
N ARG A 35 -2.71 -7.25 -2.87
CA ARG A 35 -2.53 -7.14 -4.30
C ARG A 35 -3.40 -6.00 -4.81
N GLU A 36 -2.80 -5.18 -5.67
CA GLU A 36 -3.51 -4.13 -6.38
C GLU A 36 -3.78 -4.65 -7.80
N GLU A 37 -5.05 -4.92 -8.12
CA GLU A 37 -5.44 -5.67 -9.32
C GLU A 37 -5.34 -4.84 -10.60
N ARG A 38 -5.44 -3.50 -10.52
CA ARG A 38 -5.47 -2.63 -11.72
C ARG A 38 -4.10 -2.37 -12.33
N SER A 39 -3.08 -2.27 -11.49
CA SER A 39 -1.72 -1.94 -11.91
C SER A 39 -0.83 -3.17 -11.98
N CYS A 40 -1.26 -4.31 -11.43
CA CYS A 40 -0.43 -5.50 -11.21
C CYS A 40 0.91 -5.16 -10.52
N GLY A 41 0.97 -4.02 -9.83
CA GLY A 41 2.14 -3.54 -9.14
C GLY A 41 2.41 -4.36 -7.88
N ARG A 42 3.67 -4.43 -7.47
CA ARG A 42 4.01 -4.98 -6.14
C ARG A 42 3.51 -4.03 -5.07
N THR A 43 3.02 -4.56 -3.96
CA THR A 43 2.60 -3.71 -2.84
C THR A 43 3.45 -3.96 -1.60
N ILE A 44 3.61 -2.90 -0.80
CA ILE A 44 4.27 -2.93 0.49
C ILE A 44 3.36 -2.19 1.46
N LEU A 45 2.94 -2.86 2.53
CA LEU A 45 2.16 -2.27 3.60
C LEU A 45 3.09 -1.83 4.74
N CYS A 46 3.03 -0.56 5.12
CA CYS A 46 3.60 -0.09 6.38
C CYS A 46 2.55 -0.22 7.48
N THR A 47 2.65 -1.24 8.33
CA THR A 47 1.66 -1.47 9.41
C THR A 47 1.72 -0.43 10.52
N ARG A 48 2.82 0.34 10.59
CA ARG A 48 2.95 1.50 11.50
C ARG A 48 2.10 2.69 11.07
N CYS A 49 2.15 3.04 9.79
CA CYS A 49 1.45 4.19 9.24
C CYS A 49 0.08 3.85 8.66
N GLU A 50 -0.24 2.55 8.53
CA GLU A 50 -1.40 2.09 7.77
C GLU A 50 -1.33 2.61 6.31
N ALA A 51 -0.12 2.67 5.76
CA ALA A 51 0.16 3.21 4.43
C ALA A 51 0.47 2.07 3.45
N LEU A 52 -0.30 1.96 2.38
CA LEU A 52 -0.09 1.00 1.30
C LEU A 52 0.72 1.65 0.18
N ILE A 53 1.93 1.15 -0.03
CA ILE A 53 2.81 1.57 -1.11
C ILE A 53 2.57 0.64 -2.29
N VAL A 54 2.18 1.18 -3.43
CA VAL A 54 2.02 0.44 -4.69
C VAL A 54 3.16 0.83 -5.62
N ILE A 55 4.00 -0.15 -5.93
CA ILE A 55 5.15 0.03 -6.83
C ILE A 55 4.63 -0.15 -8.26
N THR A 56 4.38 0.97 -8.92
CA THR A 56 3.87 1.01 -10.29
C THR A 56 4.27 2.32 -10.99
N ALA A 57 4.41 2.26 -12.31
CA ALA A 57 4.53 3.44 -13.16
C ALA A 57 3.17 4.09 -13.46
N ASN A 58 2.08 3.37 -13.22
CA ASN A 58 0.71 3.81 -13.52
C ASN A 58 0.26 4.91 -12.54
N ASN A 59 -0.58 5.82 -13.02
CA ASN A 59 -1.20 6.80 -12.15
C ASN A 59 -2.47 6.21 -11.51
N LEU A 60 -2.42 5.89 -10.23
CA LEU A 60 -3.55 5.31 -9.51
C LEU A 60 -4.56 6.40 -9.12
N VAL A 61 -5.67 6.48 -9.84
CA VAL A 61 -6.83 7.34 -9.48
C VAL A 61 -7.87 6.57 -8.67
N LYS A 62 -7.95 5.26 -8.91
CA LYS A 62 -8.79 4.30 -8.19
C LYS A 62 -7.95 3.07 -7.91
N VAL A 63 -8.15 2.48 -6.74
CA VAL A 63 -7.48 1.24 -6.35
C VAL A 63 -8.46 0.10 -6.23
N GLU A 64 -7.99 -1.09 -6.53
CA GLU A 64 -8.72 -2.33 -6.31
C GLU A 64 -7.82 -3.28 -5.53
N LEU A 65 -8.14 -3.46 -4.25
CA LEU A 65 -7.29 -4.17 -3.30
C LEU A 65 -7.88 -5.53 -2.97
N SER A 66 -7.07 -6.57 -3.13
CA SER A 66 -7.38 -7.93 -2.72
C SER A 66 -6.34 -8.41 -1.70
N SER A 67 -6.75 -9.22 -0.72
CA SER A 67 -5.79 -9.85 0.20
C SER A 67 -5.31 -11.17 -0.35
N ILE A 68 -4.01 -11.40 -0.28
CA ILE A 68 -3.40 -12.66 -0.73
C ILE A 68 -3.66 -13.79 0.28
N LYS A 69 -3.80 -13.47 1.57
CA LYS A 69 -3.96 -14.46 2.66
C LYS A 69 -5.39 -14.58 3.18
N GLY A 70 -6.36 -13.96 2.50
CA GLY A 70 -7.75 -13.91 2.95
C GLY A 70 -7.98 -12.98 4.15
N ASP A 71 -7.07 -12.03 4.38
CA ASP A 71 -7.23 -10.95 5.35
C ASP A 71 -8.31 -9.96 4.88
N THR A 72 -9.00 -9.33 5.83
CA THR A 72 -10.01 -8.31 5.51
C THR A 72 -9.33 -6.96 5.38
N ILE A 73 -9.43 -6.33 4.21
CA ILE A 73 -8.86 -5.00 3.93
C ILE A 73 -9.94 -3.94 4.20
N MET A 74 -9.61 -2.97 5.04
CA MET A 74 -10.46 -1.85 5.39
C MET A 74 -9.77 -0.53 5.01
N LEU A 75 -10.28 0.14 3.98
CA LEU A 75 -9.90 1.53 3.69
C LEU A 75 -10.61 2.46 4.67
N LYS A 76 -9.85 3.28 5.39
CA LYS A 76 -10.40 4.32 6.28
C LYS A 76 -10.77 5.53 5.44
N GLU A 77 -12.03 5.97 5.50
CA GLU A 77 -12.47 7.20 4.84
C GLU A 77 -12.30 8.43 5.75
N PRO A 78 -11.83 9.59 5.24
CA PRO A 78 -11.27 9.77 3.90
C PRO A 78 -9.86 9.14 3.80
N HIS A 79 -9.60 8.39 2.73
CA HIS A 79 -8.26 7.86 2.44
C HIS A 79 -7.54 8.79 1.48
N LEU A 80 -6.22 8.92 1.63
CA LEU A 80 -5.39 9.73 0.76
C LEU A 80 -4.74 8.86 -0.30
N ILE A 81 -4.81 9.29 -1.56
CA ILE A 81 -4.06 8.67 -2.67
C ILE A 81 -3.08 9.71 -3.20
N ARG A 82 -1.78 9.41 -3.14
CA ARG A 82 -0.73 10.30 -3.69
C ARG A 82 0.29 9.54 -4.51
N LYS A 83 0.95 10.27 -5.41
CA LYS A 83 2.08 9.79 -6.20
C LYS A 83 3.37 10.41 -5.68
N VAL A 84 4.39 9.59 -5.47
CA VAL A 84 5.71 10.04 -5.06
C VAL A 84 6.68 9.82 -6.22
N THR A 85 7.40 10.87 -6.57
CA THR A 85 8.46 10.88 -7.59
C THR A 85 9.76 11.32 -6.92
N TYR A 86 10.83 10.55 -7.10
CA TYR A 86 12.19 10.87 -6.67
C TYR A 86 13.09 10.97 -7.89
#